data_AF-W0TYS5-F1
#
_entry.id   AF-W0TYS5-F1
#
_cell.length_a   1.000
_cell.length_b   1.000
_cell.length_c   1.000
_cell.angle_alpha   90.00
_cell.angle_beta   90.00
_cell.angle_gamma   90.00
#
_symmetry.space_group_name_H-M   'P 1'
#
loop_
_entity.id
_entity.type
_entity.pdbx_description
1 polymer ?
#
loop_
_entity_poly.entity_id
_entity_poly.type
_entity_poly.pdbx_seq_one_letter_code
_entity_poly.pdbx_strand_id
1 'polypeptide(L)'
;MIVSHTSGWASNDDVYVQAYDIAELMNRTFSDFLAPEGTNTFESQCHYAFPLSGTLGYYSNFVYMGDRYINPSLDNSEYFWAPIKVTNSGVSLMDAHTWKYKNKEFTTDGSWNHTT
;
A
#
# COMPACT_ATOMS: atom_id res chain seq x y z
N MET A 1 -0.62 5.20 -9.69
CA MET A 1 -0.77 3.74 -9.86
C MET A 1 0.19 3.05 -8.89
N ILE A 2 -0.22 1.92 -8.33
CA ILE A 2 0.59 1.07 -7.44
C ILE A 2 0.70 -0.29 -8.12
N VAL A 3 1.91 -0.87 -8.17
CA VAL A 3 2.17 -2.17 -8.79
C VAL A 3 3.25 -2.93 -8.02
N SER A 4 3.18 -4.26 -8.06
CA SER A 4 4.26 -5.14 -7.62
C SER A 4 5.21 -5.46 -8.77
N HIS A 5 6.41 -5.93 -8.45
CA HIS A 5 7.25 -6.67 -9.39
C HIS A 5 6.71 -8.10 -9.62
N THR A 6 7.29 -8.80 -10.60
CA THR A 6 6.88 -10.17 -10.97
C THR A 6 7.69 -11.22 -10.21
N SER A 7 7.19 -11.63 -9.04
CA SER A 7 7.83 -12.64 -8.16
C SER A 7 6.92 -13.84 -7.84
N GLY A 8 5.86 -14.04 -8.62
CA GLY A 8 4.86 -15.08 -8.34
C GLY A 8 4.14 -14.80 -7.02
N TRP A 9 4.08 -15.80 -6.14
CA TRP A 9 3.45 -15.69 -4.81
C TRP A 9 4.30 -14.98 -3.76
N ALA A 10 5.61 -14.87 -3.97
CA ALA A 10 6.47 -14.16 -3.03
C ALA A 10 6.20 -12.65 -3.09
N SER A 11 6.09 -11.99 -1.94
CA SER A 11 6.00 -10.53 -1.85
C SER A 11 7.30 -9.87 -2.34
N ASN A 12 7.20 -8.62 -2.79
CA ASN A 12 8.33 -7.76 -3.14
C ASN A 12 8.01 -6.32 -2.75
N ASP A 13 8.97 -5.40 -2.93
CA ASP A 13 8.74 -3.99 -2.69
C ASP A 13 7.88 -3.39 -3.82
N ASP A 14 6.59 -3.20 -3.52
CA ASP A 14 5.63 -2.54 -4.39
C ASP A 14 6.09 -1.11 -4.66
N VAL A 15 5.91 -0.67 -5.89
CA VAL A 15 6.29 0.65 -6.37
C VAL A 15 5.05 1.45 -6.76
N TYR A 16 5.18 2.77 -6.72
CA TYR A 16 4.12 3.66 -7.15
C TYR A 16 4.62 4.72 -8.13
N VAL A 17 3.65 5.35 -8.79
CA VAL A 17 3.85 6.48 -9.66
C VAL A 17 2.64 7.42 -9.62
N GLN A 18 2.89 8.72 -9.70
CA GLN A 18 1.87 9.77 -9.77
C GLN A 18 1.95 10.47 -11.13
N ALA A 19 0.78 10.84 -11.66
CA ALA A 19 0.62 11.54 -12.92
C ALA A 19 -0.69 12.35 -12.89
N TYR A 20 -0.79 13.39 -13.71
CA TYR A 20 -2.01 14.21 -13.81
C TYR A 20 -3.11 13.54 -14.63
N ASP A 21 -2.71 12.65 -15.55
CA ASP A 21 -3.62 11.85 -16.35
C ASP A 21 -3.03 10.46 -16.67
N ILE A 22 -3.84 9.62 -17.30
CA ILE A 22 -3.48 8.23 -17.62
C ILE A 22 -2.45 8.16 -18.75
N ALA A 23 -2.44 9.11 -19.69
CA ALA A 23 -1.49 9.08 -20.81
C ALA A 23 -0.07 9.39 -20.32
N GLU A 24 0.06 10.37 -19.41
CA GLU A 24 1.32 10.67 -18.74
C GLU A 24 1.82 9.47 -17.93
N LEU A 25 0.94 8.78 -17.22
CA LEU A 25 1.27 7.58 -16.42
C LEU A 25 2.05 6.53 -17.22
N MET A 26 1.70 6.32 -18.50
CA MET A 26 2.33 5.33 -19.37
C MET A 26 3.79 5.67 -19.72
N ASN A 27 4.18 6.94 -19.58
CA ASN A 27 5.52 7.42 -19.90
C ASN A 27 6.41 7.59 -18.66
N ARG A 28 5.92 7.20 -17.47
CA ARG A 28 6.65 7.34 -16.22
C ARG A 28 7.42 6.07 -15.88
N THR A 29 8.53 6.24 -15.17
CA THR A 29 9.30 5.16 -14.56
C THR A 29 8.81 4.93 -13.13
N PHE A 30 8.74 3.67 -12.72
CA PHE A 30 8.39 3.27 -11.37
C PHE A 30 9.68 3.11 -10.58
N SER A 31 9.99 4.09 -9.73
CA SER A 31 11.23 4.11 -8.93
C SER A 31 11.00 4.22 -7.44
N ASP A 32 9.82 4.65 -7.02
CA ASP A 32 9.55 4.98 -5.64
C ASP A 32 8.83 3.82 -4.97
N PHE A 33 9.40 3.33 -3.86
CA PHE A 33 8.80 2.27 -3.05
C PHE A 33 7.61 2.80 -2.26
N LEU A 34 6.56 1.99 -2.17
CA LEU A 34 5.34 2.31 -1.44
C LEU A 34 5.51 2.11 0.09
N ALA A 35 6.41 1.23 0.50
CA ALA A 35 6.79 0.95 1.88
C ALA A 35 8.33 1.07 2.04
N PRO A 36 8.89 1.03 3.26
CA PRO A 36 10.33 0.98 3.42
C PRO A 36 10.95 -0.18 2.62
N GLU A 37 12.01 0.12 1.87
CA GLU A 37 12.72 -0.86 1.03
C GLU A 37 13.16 -2.09 1.84
N GLY A 38 13.04 -3.28 1.26
CA GLY A 38 13.39 -4.55 1.88
C GLY A 38 12.35 -5.11 2.85
N THR A 39 11.23 -4.40 3.08
CA THR A 39 10.09 -4.95 3.85
C THR A 39 9.20 -5.84 3.00
N ASN A 40 9.40 -5.86 1.68
CA ASN A 40 8.53 -6.51 0.70
C ASN A 40 7.08 -6.04 0.86
N THR A 41 6.90 -4.73 1.00
CA THR A 41 5.58 -4.12 1.28
C THR A 41 4.90 -4.71 2.49
N PHE A 42 5.66 -4.86 3.59
CA PHE A 42 5.19 -5.52 4.81
C PHE A 42 4.67 -6.95 4.56
N GLU A 43 5.42 -7.69 3.73
CA GLU A 43 5.16 -9.06 3.28
C GLU A 43 3.82 -9.22 2.56
N SER A 44 3.45 -8.23 1.74
CA SER A 44 2.22 -8.24 0.98
C SER A 44 2.45 -7.87 -0.48
N GLN A 45 1.45 -8.16 -1.31
CA GLN A 45 1.42 -7.78 -2.73
C GLN A 45 0.17 -6.97 -3.01
N CYS A 46 0.29 -5.86 -3.77
CA CYS A 46 -0.84 -4.98 -4.03
C CYS A 46 -1.98 -5.68 -4.78
N HIS A 47 -3.21 -5.45 -4.33
CA HIS A 47 -4.42 -5.86 -5.06
C HIS A 47 -5.31 -4.66 -5.41
N TYR A 48 -5.62 -3.80 -4.43
CA TYR A 48 -6.49 -2.64 -4.64
C TYR A 48 -6.13 -1.46 -3.74
N ALA A 49 -6.46 -0.26 -4.17
CA ALA A 49 -6.40 0.95 -3.35
C ALA A 49 -7.82 1.51 -3.20
N PHE A 50 -8.45 1.27 -2.04
CA PHE A 50 -9.84 1.63 -1.81
C PHE A 50 -9.97 3.12 -1.45
N PRO A 51 -10.70 3.94 -2.23
CA PRO A 51 -10.93 5.34 -1.89
C PRO A 51 -11.97 5.48 -0.78
N LEU A 52 -11.62 6.16 0.31
CA LEU A 52 -12.57 6.52 1.36
C LEU A 52 -13.27 7.84 1.01
N SER A 53 -14.60 7.81 0.95
CA SER A 53 -15.41 8.99 0.64
C SER A 53 -15.37 10.04 1.76
N GLY A 54 -15.47 11.31 1.38
CA GLY A 54 -15.81 12.41 2.31
C GLY A 54 -14.66 13.30 2.77
N THR A 55 -13.42 13.08 2.36
CA THR A 55 -12.31 14.00 2.67
C THR A 55 -12.42 15.22 1.75
N LEU A 56 -12.76 16.39 2.32
CA LEU A 56 -12.74 17.67 1.61
C LEU A 56 -11.30 18.19 1.62
N GLY A 57 -10.53 17.86 0.58
CA GLY A 57 -9.15 18.31 0.42
C GLY A 57 -8.40 17.52 -0.67
N TYR A 58 -7.24 18.03 -1.08
CA TYR A 58 -6.40 17.49 -2.17
C TYR A 58 -5.80 16.09 -1.91
N TYR A 59 -6.05 15.50 -0.74
CA TYR A 59 -5.65 14.14 -0.42
C TYR A 59 -6.89 13.33 -0.06
N SER A 60 -7.37 12.55 -1.03
CA SER A 60 -8.31 11.47 -0.74
C SER A 60 -7.61 10.48 0.21
N ASN A 61 -8.26 10.10 1.30
CA ASN A 61 -7.82 8.99 2.12
C ASN A 61 -8.01 7.70 1.34
N PHE A 62 -6.96 6.90 1.18
CA PHE A 62 -7.05 5.56 0.59
C PHE A 62 -6.64 4.52 1.62
N VAL A 63 -7.18 3.32 1.46
CA VAL A 63 -6.69 2.12 2.14
C VAL A 63 -6.04 1.23 1.10
N TYR A 64 -4.75 0.95 1.28
CA TYR A 64 -4.06 -0.11 0.55
C TYR A 64 -4.67 -1.43 0.96
N MET A 65 -4.96 -2.28 -0.01
CA MET A 65 -5.40 -3.65 0.18
C MET A 65 -4.42 -4.53 -0.57
N GLY A 66 -3.61 -5.27 0.19
CA GLY A 66 -2.73 -6.30 -0.33
C GLY A 66 -3.03 -7.66 0.29
N ASP A 67 -2.50 -8.68 -0.36
CA ASP A 67 -2.60 -10.06 0.09
C ASP A 67 -1.23 -10.54 0.59
N ARG A 68 -1.22 -11.33 1.66
CA ARG A 68 -0.08 -12.14 2.07
C ARG A 68 -0.32 -13.57 1.60
N TYR A 69 0.19 -13.89 0.41
CA TYR A 69 0.01 -15.22 -0.15
C TYR A 69 0.86 -16.25 0.60
N ILE A 70 0.20 -17.29 1.13
CA ILE A 70 0.86 -18.44 1.75
C ILE A 70 0.81 -19.60 0.77
N ASN A 71 1.83 -19.77 -0.07
CA ASN A 71 1.91 -20.88 -1.01
C ASN A 71 2.69 -22.06 -0.38
N PRO A 72 2.18 -23.32 -0.39
CA PRO A 72 1.02 -23.83 -1.13
C PRO A 72 -0.34 -23.74 -0.43
N SER A 73 -0.40 -23.33 0.83
CA SER A 73 -1.65 -23.22 1.62
C SER A 73 -2.41 -21.94 1.32
N LEU A 74 -2.87 -21.77 0.07
CA LEU A 74 -3.48 -20.52 -0.39
C LEU A 74 -4.75 -20.15 0.40
N ASP A 75 -5.43 -21.14 0.99
CA ASP A 75 -6.56 -20.98 1.90
C ASP A 75 -6.20 -20.29 3.22
N ASN A 76 -4.93 -20.34 3.63
CA ASN A 76 -4.40 -19.65 4.79
C ASN A 76 -3.85 -18.24 4.46
N SER A 77 -3.95 -17.79 3.20
CA SER A 77 -3.49 -16.44 2.83
C SER A 77 -4.24 -15.38 3.63
N GLU A 78 -3.53 -14.33 4.03
CA GLU A 78 -4.06 -13.27 4.87
C GLU A 78 -4.22 -11.96 4.11
N TYR A 79 -4.99 -11.04 4.69
CA TYR A 79 -5.09 -9.67 4.19
C TYR A 79 -4.13 -8.74 4.93
N PHE A 80 -3.44 -7.88 4.18
CA PHE A 80 -2.71 -6.75 4.74
C PHE A 80 -3.30 -5.45 4.24
N TRP A 81 -4.02 -4.76 5.11
CA TRP A 81 -4.63 -3.47 4.78
C TRP A 81 -4.02 -2.36 5.62
N ALA A 82 -3.62 -1.27 4.98
CA ALA A 82 -2.97 -0.15 5.63
C ALA A 82 -3.45 1.19 5.05
N PRO A 83 -3.55 2.26 5.85
CA PRO A 83 -3.79 3.59 5.34
C PRO A 83 -2.67 4.04 4.39
N ILE A 84 -3.05 4.69 3.29
CA ILE A 84 -2.10 5.33 2.38
C ILE A 84 -1.97 6.80 2.76
N LYS A 85 -0.74 7.25 2.97
CA LYS A 85 -0.39 8.65 3.15
C LYS A 85 0.08 9.24 1.83
N VAL A 86 -0.65 10.23 1.34
CA VAL A 86 -0.26 11.02 0.15
C VAL A 86 0.16 12.41 0.62
N THR A 87 1.34 12.86 0.19
CA THR A 87 1.91 14.17 0.52
C THR A 87 2.55 14.78 -0.72
N ASN A 88 3.01 16.02 -0.62
CA ASN A 88 3.80 16.64 -1.69
C ASN A 88 5.15 15.94 -1.94
N SER A 89 5.65 15.15 -0.97
CA SER A 89 6.90 14.40 -1.09
C SER A 89 6.71 12.97 -1.57
N GLY A 90 5.48 12.54 -1.87
CA GLY A 90 5.19 11.20 -2.39
C GLY A 90 4.05 10.47 -1.68
N VAL A 91 3.96 9.17 -1.98
CA VAL A 91 2.96 8.24 -1.48
C VAL A 91 3.65 7.18 -0.62
N SER A 92 3.09 6.84 0.53
CA SER A 92 3.64 5.79 1.40
C SER A 92 2.53 5.09 2.18
N LEU A 93 2.77 3.84 2.57
CA LEU A 93 1.94 3.16 3.58
C LEU A 93 2.28 3.72 4.96
N MET A 94 1.24 3.95 5.77
CA MET A 94 1.45 4.24 7.19
C MET A 94 1.89 2.95 7.89
N ASP A 95 3.08 2.97 8.49
CA ASP A 95 3.54 1.88 9.34
C ASP A 95 2.67 1.79 10.60
N ALA A 96 2.05 0.63 10.80
CA ALA A 96 1.10 0.38 11.87
C ALA A 96 0.91 -1.12 12.11
N HIS A 97 0.82 -1.54 13.38
CA HIS A 97 0.30 -2.87 13.72
C HIS A 97 -1.23 -2.89 13.71
N THR A 98 -1.85 -1.83 14.22
CA THR A 98 -3.30 -1.63 14.16
C THR A 98 -3.64 -0.22 13.71
N TRP A 99 -4.80 -0.06 13.09
CA TRP A 99 -5.30 1.25 12.70
C TRP A 99 -6.81 1.35 12.82
N LYS A 100 -7.30 2.59 12.95
CA LYS A 100 -8.72 2.93 12.99
C LYS A 100 -8.98 4.06 12.02
N TYR A 101 -10.15 4.05 11.37
CA TYR A 101 -10.65 5.19 10.61
C TYR A 101 -11.93 5.71 11.27
N LYS A 102 -11.89 6.93 11.78
CA LYS A 102 -13.03 7.58 12.43
C LYS A 102 -12.99 9.07 12.14
N ASN A 103 -14.15 9.69 11.92
CA ASN A 103 -14.27 11.12 11.65
C ASN A 103 -13.40 11.61 10.48
N LYS A 104 -13.19 10.76 9.47
CA LYS A 104 -12.35 11.03 8.28
C LYS A 104 -10.85 11.13 8.56
N GLU A 105 -10.41 10.60 9.70
CA GLU A 105 -9.01 10.57 10.10
C GLU A 105 -8.58 9.14 10.40
N PHE A 106 -7.32 8.84 10.11
CA PHE A 106 -6.66 7.61 10.52
C PHE A 106 -5.95 7.81 11.86
N THR A 107 -6.02 6.79 12.72
CA THR A 107 -5.17 6.66 13.89
C THR A 107 -4.45 5.33 13.80
N THR A 108 -3.13 5.34 13.92
CA THR A 108 -2.28 4.15 13.89
C THR A 108 -1.68 3.88 15.27
N ASP A 109 -1.42 2.61 15.57
CA ASP A 109 -0.75 2.18 16.79
C ASP A 109 0.17 0.98 16.52
N GLY A 110 1.31 0.96 17.21
CA GLY A 110 2.42 0.04 16.97
C GLY A 110 3.14 0.29 15.63
N SER A 111 4.23 -0.45 15.42
CA SER A 111 4.89 -0.61 14.13
C SER A 111 4.65 -2.02 13.61
N TRP A 112 4.73 -2.18 12.30
CA TRP A 112 4.88 -3.50 11.72
C TRP A 112 6.14 -4.16 12.31
N ASN A 113 5.93 -5.32 12.94
CA ASN A 113 7.00 -6.14 13.47
C ASN A 113 6.90 -7.50 12.79
N HIS A 114 7.88 -7.82 11.95
CA HIS A 114 8.05 -9.17 11.45
C HIS A 114 8.60 -10.02 12.58
N THR A 115 7.76 -10.90 13.13
CA THR A 115 8.25 -12.06 13.89
C THR A 115 8.22 -13.25 12.95
N THR A 116 9.42 -13.69 12.57
CA THR A 116 9.71 -14.93 11.84
C THR A 116 9.06 -16.15 12.46
#